data_AF-A0A955G443-F1
#
_entry.id   AF-A0A955G443-F1
#
_cell.length_a   1.000
_cell.length_b   1.000
_cell.length_c   1.000
_cell.angle_alpha   90.00
_cell.angle_beta   90.00
_cell.angle_gamma   90.00
#
_symmetry.space_group_name_H-M   'P 1'
#
loop_
_entity.id
_entity.type
_entity.pdbx_description
1 polymer ?
#
loop_
_entity_poly.entity_id
_entity_poly.type
_entity_poly.pdbx_seq_one_letter_code
_entity_poly.pdbx_strand_id
1 'polypeptide(L)'
;MELYQHMVDRFVGGQLEVQNRNEGYLYRGEIASLEVTGDHSAARLTVRFNWFAEMHEDGEWHGSEPDPYTVSLLIYSVSDIGDGRICLSSYITGETTVLFPLDGSKLDPAKVRNLVTQA
;
A
#
# COMPACT_ATOMS: atom_id res chain seq x y z
N MET A 1 -14.00 -1.95 -11.23
CA MET A 1 -14.00 -3.19 -10.44
C MET A 1 -14.25 -2.79 -8.99
N GLU A 2 -15.15 -3.47 -8.27
CA GLU A 2 -15.26 -3.27 -6.82
C GLU A 2 -14.23 -4.16 -6.12
N LEU A 3 -13.67 -3.68 -5.01
CA LEU A 3 -12.70 -4.43 -4.21
C LEU A 3 -13.41 -5.07 -3.03
N TYR A 4 -13.23 -6.37 -2.83
CA TYR A 4 -13.81 -7.12 -1.71
C TYR A 4 -12.73 -7.74 -0.83
N GLN A 5 -13.06 -8.03 0.43
CA GLN A 5 -12.12 -8.59 1.42
C GLN A 5 -11.33 -9.81 0.88
N HIS A 6 -12.03 -10.80 0.32
CA HIS A 6 -11.40 -12.03 -0.18
C HIS A 6 -10.39 -11.79 -1.32
N MET A 7 -10.48 -10.66 -2.03
CA MET A 7 -9.52 -10.30 -3.08
C MET A 7 -8.23 -9.77 -2.50
N VAL A 8 -8.29 -9.13 -1.33
CA VAL A 8 -7.14 -8.49 -0.68
C VAL A 8 -6.42 -9.41 0.31
N ASP A 9 -7.09 -10.40 0.89
CA ASP A 9 -6.51 -11.32 1.88
C ASP A 9 -5.20 -11.97 1.43
N ARG A 10 -5.06 -12.24 0.12
CA ARG A 10 -3.86 -12.84 -0.48
C ARG A 10 -2.61 -11.95 -0.43
N PHE A 11 -2.73 -10.66 -0.11
CA PHE A 11 -1.61 -9.73 -0.06
C PHE A 11 -0.99 -9.60 1.34
N VAL A 12 -1.56 -10.23 2.37
CA VAL A 12 -0.94 -10.28 3.70
C VAL A 12 0.46 -10.92 3.62
N GLY A 13 1.47 -10.29 4.22
CA GLY A 13 2.90 -10.62 4.09
C GLY A 13 3.55 -10.19 2.76
N GLY A 14 2.74 -9.73 1.81
CA GLY A 14 3.18 -9.00 0.63
C GLY A 14 3.59 -7.56 0.95
N GLN A 15 3.64 -6.72 -0.07
CA GLN A 15 3.96 -5.30 0.11
C GLN A 15 2.95 -4.39 -0.55
N LEU A 16 2.84 -3.19 -0.03
CA LEU A 16 2.09 -2.10 -0.65
C LEU A 16 3.05 -0.96 -0.95
N GLU A 17 2.93 -0.42 -2.16
CA GLU A 17 3.61 0.81 -2.58
C GLU A 17 2.57 1.91 -2.74
N VAL A 18 2.81 3.08 -2.16
CA VAL A 18 2.00 4.28 -2.37
C VAL A 18 2.88 5.31 -3.04
N GLN A 19 2.41 5.88 -4.13
CA GLN A 19 3.07 7.03 -4.75
C GLN A 19 2.07 8.12 -5.04
N ASN A 20 2.48 9.37 -4.86
CA ASN A 20 1.75 10.51 -5.36
C ASN A 20 2.72 11.42 -6.09
N ARG A 21 2.59 11.46 -7.42
CA ARG A 21 3.50 12.24 -8.26
C ARG A 21 3.29 13.74 -8.13
N ASN A 22 2.11 14.17 -7.69
CA ASN A 22 1.80 15.58 -7.50
C ASN A 22 2.47 16.11 -6.22
N GLU A 23 2.56 15.27 -5.20
CA GLU A 23 3.12 15.62 -3.88
C GLU A 23 4.58 15.14 -3.69
N GLY A 24 5.08 14.29 -4.60
CA GLY A 24 6.48 13.88 -4.65
C GLY A 24 6.86 12.76 -3.68
N TYR A 25 5.90 12.13 -3.01
CA TYR A 25 6.19 11.04 -2.07
C TYR A 25 6.10 9.66 -2.72
N LEU A 26 6.91 8.74 -2.20
CA LEU A 26 6.90 7.32 -2.52
C LEU A 26 7.14 6.54 -1.23
N TYR A 27 6.17 5.71 -0.85
CA TYR A 27 6.21 4.86 0.32
C TYR A 27 6.15 3.40 -0.06
N ARG A 28 6.73 2.55 0.78
CA ARG A 28 6.62 1.10 0.67
C ARG A 28 6.61 0.44 2.04
N GLY A 29 5.79 -0.58 2.20
CA GLY A 29 5.70 -1.31 3.46
C GLY A 29 5.25 -2.75 3.28
N GLU A 30 5.59 -3.58 4.25
CA GLU A 30 5.10 -4.96 4.32
C GLU A 30 3.76 -5.01 5.05
N ILE A 31 2.79 -5.68 4.42
CA ILE A 31 1.42 -5.71 4.88
C ILE A 31 1.27 -6.70 6.04
N ALA A 32 0.90 -6.20 7.20
CA ALA A 32 0.49 -7.01 8.35
C ALA A 32 -0.96 -7.50 8.21
N SER A 33 -1.87 -6.59 7.82
CA SER A 33 -3.28 -6.91 7.64
C SER A 33 -3.97 -5.94 6.69
N LEU A 34 -5.05 -6.40 6.07
CA LEU A 34 -5.91 -5.63 5.17
C LEU A 34 -7.37 -5.78 5.60
N GLU A 35 -8.10 -4.67 5.61
CA GLU A 35 -9.52 -4.66 5.94
C GLU A 35 -10.28 -3.82 4.91
N VAL A 36 -11.23 -4.43 4.22
CA VAL A 36 -12.22 -3.75 3.37
C VAL A 36 -13.50 -3.64 4.17
N THR A 37 -13.90 -2.41 4.50
CA THR A 37 -15.11 -2.12 5.28
C THR A 37 -16.07 -1.22 4.52
N GLY A 38 -17.33 -1.19 4.95
CA GLY A 38 -18.38 -0.36 4.35
C GLY A 38 -19.00 -0.98 3.09
N ASP A 39 -20.06 -0.34 2.61
CA ASP A 39 -20.71 -0.63 1.33
C ASP A 39 -20.42 0.50 0.33
N HIS A 40 -20.74 0.26 -0.95
CA HIS A 40 -20.52 1.13 -2.13
C HIS A 40 -20.09 2.59 -1.87
N SER A 41 -20.89 3.38 -1.13
CA SER A 41 -20.66 4.82 -0.91
C SER A 41 -19.74 5.17 0.26
N ALA A 42 -19.50 4.24 1.17
CA ALA A 42 -18.64 4.37 2.34
C ALA A 42 -17.50 3.33 2.38
N ALA A 43 -17.28 2.62 1.28
CA ALA A 43 -16.28 1.57 1.19
C ALA A 43 -14.86 2.11 1.43
N ARG A 44 -14.09 1.45 2.28
CA ARG A 44 -12.72 1.82 2.65
C ARG A 44 -11.81 0.60 2.63
N LEU A 45 -10.54 0.83 2.27
CA LEU A 45 -9.45 -0.11 2.48
C LEU A 45 -8.54 0.45 3.57
N THR A 46 -8.35 -0.31 4.64
CA THR A 46 -7.36 -0.03 5.68
C THR A 46 -6.25 -1.06 5.63
N VAL A 47 -5.01 -0.60 5.66
CA VAL A 47 -3.79 -1.41 5.60
C VAL A 47 -2.96 -1.13 6.84
N ARG A 48 -2.59 -2.19 7.55
CA ARG A 48 -1.61 -2.12 8.64
C ARG A 48 -0.31 -2.75 8.17
N PHE A 49 0.80 -2.24 8.68
CA PHE A 49 2.13 -2.61 8.23
C PHE A 49 2.95 -3.28 9.33
N ASN A 50 3.71 -4.32 8.98
CA ASN A 50 4.77 -4.86 9.83
C ASN A 50 5.92 -3.85 9.93
N TRP A 51 6.20 -3.18 8.81
CA TRP A 51 7.12 -2.07 8.70
C TRP A 51 6.76 -1.18 7.52
N PHE A 52 7.15 0.09 7.58
CA PHE A 52 6.85 1.09 6.59
C PHE A 52 8.07 1.98 6.33
N ALA A 53 8.25 2.42 5.09
CA ALA A 53 9.41 3.19 4.68
C ALA A 53 9.04 4.23 3.62
N GLU A 54 9.77 5.33 3.62
CA GLU A 54 9.67 6.42 2.66
C GLU A 54 10.95 6.51 1.82
N MET A 55 10.79 6.78 0.53
CA MET A 55 11.92 7.17 -0.32
C MET A 55 12.25 8.64 -0.03
N HIS A 56 13.43 8.90 0.53
CA HIS A 56 13.91 10.25 0.80
C HIS A 56 14.54 10.89 -0.44
N GLU A 57 14.72 12.21 -0.41
CA GLU A 57 15.38 12.99 -1.46
C GLU A 57 16.84 12.58 -1.72
N ASP A 58 17.49 11.91 -0.75
CA ASP A 58 18.84 11.35 -0.88
C ASP A 58 18.88 10.06 -1.74
N GLY A 59 17.71 9.56 -2.16
CA GLY A 59 17.56 8.34 -2.94
C GLY A 59 17.66 7.06 -2.11
N GLU A 60 17.62 7.16 -0.78
CA GLU A 60 17.62 6.02 0.12
C GLU A 60 16.23 5.82 0.75
N TRP A 61 15.94 4.58 1.15
CA TRP A 61 14.73 4.25 1.90
C TRP A 61 14.97 4.45 3.39
N HIS A 62 14.12 5.24 4.04
CA HIS A 62 14.17 5.47 5.48
C HIS A 62 12.91 4.90 6.13
N GLY A 63 13.10 4.20 7.25
CA GLY A 63 12.01 3.69 8.05
C GLY A 63 11.15 4.82 8.61
N SER A 64 9.84 4.61 8.60
CA SER A 64 8.86 5.50 9.20
C SER A 64 8.00 4.72 10.18
N GLU A 65 7.37 5.42 11.13
CA GLU A 65 6.44 4.78 12.06
C GLU A 65 5.23 4.23 11.27
N PRO A 66 4.88 2.94 11.45
CA PRO A 66 3.82 2.31 10.67
C PRO A 66 2.44 2.73 11.18
N ASP A 67 1.94 3.85 10.66
CA ASP A 67 0.54 4.25 10.81
C ASP A 67 -0.37 3.47 9.85
N PRO A 68 -1.62 3.16 10.25
CA PRO A 68 -2.57 2.55 9.34
C PRO A 68 -2.85 3.44 8.13
N TYR A 69 -2.55 2.95 6.93
CA TYR A 69 -2.92 3.62 5.70
C TYR A 69 -4.38 3.29 5.37
N THR A 70 -5.23 4.32 5.29
CA THR A 70 -6.66 4.15 5.02
C THR A 70 -7.09 5.02 3.84
N VAL A 71 -7.75 4.39 2.86
CA VAL A 71 -8.30 5.09 1.69
C VAL A 71 -9.78 4.84 1.51
N SER A 72 -10.46 5.85 0.99
CA SER A 72 -11.85 5.73 0.53
C SER A 72 -11.87 5.12 -0.86
N LEU A 73 -12.48 3.93 -1.00
CA LEU A 73 -12.59 3.26 -2.29
C LEU A 73 -13.55 3.98 -3.25
N LEU A 74 -14.35 4.94 -2.76
CA LEU A 74 -15.21 5.79 -3.60
C LEU A 74 -14.42 6.64 -4.59
N ILE A 75 -13.20 7.05 -4.23
CA ILE A 75 -12.37 7.96 -5.06
C ILE A 75 -11.24 7.23 -5.81
N TYR A 76 -11.13 5.90 -5.66
CA TYR A 76 -10.13 5.10 -6.35
C TYR A 76 -10.77 4.24 -7.43
N SER A 77 -10.10 4.15 -8.57
CA SER A 77 -10.32 3.13 -9.58
C SER A 77 -9.45 1.92 -9.25
N VAL A 78 -10.05 0.73 -9.28
CA VAL A 78 -9.36 -0.54 -8.99
C VAL A 78 -9.15 -1.31 -10.28
N SER A 79 -7.91 -1.74 -10.51
CA SER A 79 -7.48 -2.47 -11.71
C SER A 79 -6.57 -3.63 -11.35
N ASP A 80 -6.82 -4.81 -11.91
CA ASP A 80 -5.82 -5.87 -11.98
C ASP A 80 -4.78 -5.50 -13.05
N ILE A 81 -3.50 -5.48 -12.67
CA ILE A 81 -2.40 -5.09 -13.56
C ILE A 81 -1.48 -6.26 -13.91
N GLY A 82 -1.91 -7.50 -13.64
CA GLY A 82 -1.15 -8.72 -13.90
C GLY A 82 -0.16 -9.09 -12.77
N ASP A 83 0.40 -10.29 -12.88
CA ASP A 83 1.33 -10.89 -11.89
C ASP A 83 0.78 -10.90 -10.46
N GLY A 84 -0.53 -11.10 -10.33
CA GLY A 84 -1.23 -11.13 -9.05
C GLY A 84 -1.40 -9.76 -8.37
N ARG A 85 -1.03 -8.65 -9.03
CA ARG A 85 -1.04 -7.30 -8.45
C ARG A 85 -2.37 -6.59 -8.66
N ILE A 86 -2.76 -5.79 -7.68
CA ILE A 86 -3.89 -4.85 -7.79
C ILE A 86 -3.35 -3.43 -7.70
N CYS A 87 -3.78 -2.58 -8.63
CA CYS A 87 -3.54 -1.15 -8.62
C CYS A 87 -4.82 -0.42 -8.24
N LEU A 88 -4.71 0.48 -7.26
CA LEU A 88 -5.73 1.45 -6.92
C LEU A 88 -5.19 2.83 -7.36
N SER A 89 -5.93 3.57 -8.17
CA SER A 89 -5.54 4.92 -8.58
C SER A 89 -6.64 5.93 -8.32
N SER A 90 -6.30 7.04 -7.68
CA SER A 90 -7.19 8.15 -7.43
C SER A 90 -6.79 9.34 -8.30
N TYR A 91 -7.63 9.66 -9.28
CA TYR A 91 -7.44 10.88 -10.07
C TYR A 91 -7.66 12.14 -9.21
N ILE A 92 -8.48 12.04 -8.17
CA ILE A 92 -8.81 13.16 -7.29
C ILE A 92 -7.60 13.60 -6.46
N THR A 93 -6.83 12.65 -5.92
CA THR A 93 -5.64 12.92 -5.10
C THR A 93 -4.34 12.87 -5.89
N GLY A 94 -4.33 12.22 -7.07
CA GLY A 94 -3.11 11.90 -7.83
C GLY A 94 -2.35 10.69 -7.29
N GLU A 95 -2.88 10.03 -6.26
CA GLU A 95 -2.25 8.88 -5.63
C GLU A 95 -2.46 7.59 -6.43
N THR A 96 -1.42 6.77 -6.49
CA THR A 96 -1.46 5.41 -7.01
C THR A 96 -0.90 4.46 -5.98
N THR A 97 -1.64 3.40 -5.69
CA THR A 97 -1.31 2.39 -4.69
C THR A 97 -1.29 1.03 -5.35
N VAL A 98 -0.22 0.27 -5.14
CA VAL A 98 -0.06 -1.06 -5.73
C VAL A 98 0.12 -2.09 -4.63
N LEU A 99 -0.74 -3.10 -4.63
CA LEU A 99 -0.64 -4.29 -3.78
C LEU A 99 0.17 -5.37 -4.51
N PHE A 100 1.28 -5.78 -3.90
CA PHE A 100 2.15 -6.85 -4.37
C PHE A 100 1.94 -8.11 -3.54
N PRO A 101 1.80 -9.29 -4.17
CA PRO A 101 1.63 -10.54 -3.44
C PRO A 101 2.90 -10.92 -2.67
N LEU A 102 2.79 -11.92 -1.79
CA LEU A 102 3.89 -12.43 -0.96
C LEU A 102 5.12 -12.89 -1.78
N ASP A 103 4.93 -13.33 -3.02
CA ASP A 103 5.98 -13.74 -3.95
C ASP A 103 6.31 -12.68 -5.00
N GLY A 104 5.70 -11.49 -4.91
CA GLY A 104 5.87 -10.38 -5.84
C GLY A 104 7.13 -9.53 -5.60
N SER A 105 7.14 -8.35 -6.22
CA SER A 105 8.20 -7.34 -6.01
C SER A 105 8.28 -6.93 -4.55
N LYS A 106 9.48 -6.93 -3.98
CA LYS A 106 9.73 -6.53 -2.59
C LYS A 106 10.93 -5.60 -2.46
N LEU A 107 10.73 -4.50 -1.73
CA LEU A 107 11.82 -3.78 -1.09
C LEU A 107 12.38 -4.67 0.02
N ASP A 108 13.68 -4.90 -0.02
CA ASP A 108 14.40 -5.66 1.00
C ASP A 108 14.52 -4.82 2.28
N PRO A 109 13.91 -5.24 3.42
CA PRO A 109 13.97 -4.48 4.66
C PRO A 109 15.39 -4.27 5.18
N ALA A 110 16.35 -5.14 4.83
CA ALA A 110 17.76 -4.95 5.18
C ALA A 110 18.41 -3.74 4.50
N LYS A 111 17.77 -3.19 3.46
CA LYS A 111 18.22 -1.98 2.74
C LYS A 111 17.55 -0.70 3.23
N VAL A 112 16.61 -0.81 4.17
CA VAL A 112 15.92 0.35 4.74
C VAL A 112 16.69 0.87 5.95
N ARG A 113 17.04 2.16 5.93
CA ARG A 113 17.78 2.80 7.02
C ARG A 113 16.82 3.10 8.17
N ASN A 114 17.27 2.86 9.40
CA ASN A 114 16.48 3.14 10.61
C ASN A 114 15.09 2.48 10.60
N LEU A 115 14.97 1.28 10.04
CA LEU A 115 13.70 0.57 9.95
C LEU A 115 13.08 0.35 11.33
N VAL A 116 11.84 0.78 11.50
CA VAL A 116 11.00 0.50 12.66
C VAL A 116 10.06 -0.65 12.32
N THR A 117 9.94 -1.62 13.21
CA THR A 117 9.03 -2.76 13.07
C THR A 117 7.99 -2.74 14.18
N GLN A 118 6.76 -3.16 13.88
CA GLN A 118 5.79 -3.45 14.95
C GLN A 118 6.21 -4.72 15.68
N ALA A 119 6.25 -4.66 17.02
CA ALA A 119 6.62 -5.76 17.90
C ALA A 119 5.51 -6.83 18.01
#